data_AF-A0A7W2YP19-F1
#
_entry.id   AF-A0A7W2YP19-F1
#
_cell.length_a   1.000
_cell.length_b   1.000
_cell.length_c   1.000
_cell.angle_alpha   90.00
_cell.angle_beta   90.00
_cell.angle_gamma   90.00
#
_symmetry.space_group_name_H-M   'P 1'
#
loop_
_entity.id
_entity.type
_entity.pdbx_description
1 polymer ?
#
loop_
_entity_poly.entity_id
_entity_poly.type
_entity_poly.pdbx_seq_one_letter_code
_entity_poly.pdbx_strand_id
1 'polypeptide(L)'
;MSQENEQLNNPLHGLKLDTLLNELVTHYGFDILAEYTRINCFKSNPSLTSSLKFLRKTEWAREKLERFYLYDYKNLPEPGDDEFEIPPRKRVVTLNSKPKKPKVLVRGEAIIPLSKDSFKETHRSKPEHKKAYKPEHSRSNSSNASTSGNDERSAKSSSNENKPFDPYADAPR
;
A
#
# COMPACT_ATOMS: atom_id res chain seq x y z
N MET A 1 10.83 28.74 -18.62
CA MET A 1 9.98 29.28 -17.55
C MET A 1 10.25 28.44 -16.31
N SER A 2 10.77 29.05 -15.26
CA SER A 2 11.41 28.36 -14.13
C SER A 2 10.38 27.71 -13.20
N GLN A 3 10.54 26.41 -12.91
CA GLN A 3 9.70 25.60 -12.00
C GLN A 3 9.54 26.19 -10.59
N GLU A 4 10.39 27.15 -10.21
CA GLU A 4 10.35 27.83 -8.90
C GLU A 4 9.11 28.71 -8.71
N ASN A 5 8.59 29.34 -9.77
CA ASN A 5 7.42 30.22 -9.65
C ASN A 5 6.09 29.46 -9.49
N GLU A 6 6.03 28.21 -9.94
CA GLU A 6 4.83 27.36 -9.84
C GLU A 6 4.64 26.83 -8.41
N GLN A 7 5.73 26.70 -7.64
CA GLN A 7 5.70 26.20 -6.24
C GLN A 7 5.30 27.28 -5.22
N LEU A 8 5.36 28.57 -5.58
CA LEU A 8 4.97 29.69 -4.71
C LEU A 8 3.51 29.61 -4.23
N ASN A 9 2.65 28.93 -4.99
CA ASN A 9 1.22 28.82 -4.68
C ASN A 9 0.91 27.72 -3.67
N ASN A 10 1.88 26.87 -3.34
CA ASN A 10 1.67 25.80 -2.38
C ASN A 10 1.68 26.40 -0.95
N PRO A 11 0.61 26.22 -0.15
CA PRO A 11 0.56 26.77 1.21
C PRO A 11 1.63 26.17 2.13
N LEU A 12 2.27 25.06 1.76
CA LEU A 12 3.40 24.46 2.48
C LEU A 12 4.74 25.17 2.20
N HIS A 13 4.81 26.03 1.18
CA HIS A 13 6.03 26.74 0.83
C HIS A 13 6.41 27.72 1.96
N GLY A 14 7.57 27.51 2.57
CA GLY A 14 8.05 28.31 3.71
C GLY A 14 7.42 27.97 5.07
N LEU A 15 6.41 27.08 5.13
CA LEU A 15 5.85 26.63 6.42
C LEU A 15 6.81 25.66 7.13
N LYS A 16 7.13 26.00 8.38
CA LYS A 16 7.90 25.14 9.28
C LYS A 16 7.03 23.97 9.75
N LEU A 17 7.66 22.80 9.85
CA LEU A 17 7.01 21.58 10.35
C LEU A 17 6.47 21.72 11.77
N ASP A 18 7.13 22.53 12.60
CA ASP A 18 6.71 22.87 13.96
C ASP A 18 5.36 23.58 13.98
N THR A 19 5.22 24.65 13.19
CA THR A 19 3.99 25.41 13.04
C THR A 19 2.86 24.56 12.50
N LEU A 20 3.14 23.77 11.45
CA LEU A 20 2.16 22.86 10.84
C LEU A 20 1.61 21.86 11.87
N LEU A 21 2.50 21.20 12.63
CA LEU A 21 2.08 20.24 13.64
C LEU A 21 1.28 20.91 14.76
N ASN A 22 1.71 22.10 15.20
CA ASN A 22 1.02 22.82 16.27
C ASN A 22 -0.41 23.22 15.86
N GLU A 23 -0.61 23.70 14.62
CA GLU A 23 -1.95 23.99 14.09
C GLU A 23 -2.85 22.75 14.07
N LEU A 24 -2.33 21.63 13.57
CA LEU A 24 -3.09 20.38 13.51
C LEU A 24 -3.47 19.86 14.90
N VAL A 25 -2.54 19.89 15.85
CA VAL A 25 -2.78 19.43 17.23
C VAL A 25 -3.76 20.38 17.94
N THR A 26 -3.67 21.68 17.70
CA THR A 26 -4.60 22.67 18.27
C THR A 26 -6.03 22.46 17.78
N HIS A 27 -6.21 22.11 16.51
CA HIS A 27 -7.53 21.92 15.92
C HIS A 27 -8.14 20.52 16.15
N TYR A 28 -7.33 19.46 16.05
CA TYR A 28 -7.83 18.07 16.08
C TYR A 28 -7.39 17.27 17.30
N GLY A 29 -6.30 17.65 17.95
CA GLY A 29 -5.65 16.84 18.98
C GLY A 29 -4.92 15.61 18.43
N PHE A 30 -4.13 14.96 19.29
CA PHE A 30 -3.30 13.82 18.91
C PHE A 30 -4.11 12.56 18.57
N ASP A 31 -5.26 12.39 19.21
CA ASP A 31 -6.07 11.18 19.08
C ASP A 31 -6.67 11.02 17.69
N ILE A 32 -7.32 12.08 17.19
CA ILE A 32 -7.88 12.14 15.84
C ILE A 32 -6.75 11.98 14.83
N LEU A 33 -5.64 12.70 15.01
CA LEU A 33 -4.49 12.58 14.14
C LEU A 33 -3.96 11.14 14.08
N ALA A 34 -3.87 10.44 15.21
CA ALA A 34 -3.43 9.05 15.26
C ALA A 34 -4.34 8.11 14.47
N GLU A 35 -5.66 8.29 14.54
CA GLU A 35 -6.64 7.45 13.85
C GLU A 35 -6.64 7.68 12.34
N TYR A 36 -6.69 8.94 11.90
CA TYR A 36 -6.77 9.28 10.47
C TYR A 36 -5.43 9.09 9.75
N THR A 37 -4.32 9.51 10.36
CA THR A 37 -2.99 9.35 9.74
C THR A 37 -2.40 7.97 9.97
N ARG A 38 -2.89 7.20 10.96
CA ARG A 38 -2.32 5.90 11.37
C ARG A 38 -0.81 5.96 11.65
N ILE A 39 -0.33 7.09 12.16
CA ILE A 39 1.06 7.27 12.57
C ILE A 39 1.19 6.90 14.06
N ASN A 40 1.98 5.87 14.35
CA ASN A 40 2.09 5.34 15.71
C ASN A 40 2.70 6.32 16.73
N CYS A 41 3.46 7.31 16.26
CA CYS A 41 4.04 8.35 17.11
C CYS A 41 2.97 9.09 17.94
N PHE A 42 1.82 9.40 17.33
CA PHE A 42 0.73 10.12 17.99
C PHE A 42 -0.02 9.25 19.00
N LYS A 43 0.01 7.92 18.86
CA LYS A 43 -0.62 6.98 19.78
C LYS A 43 0.27 6.65 20.99
N SER A 44 1.57 6.44 20.75
CA SER A 44 2.47 5.93 21.79
C SER A 44 3.11 7.02 22.65
N ASN A 45 3.49 8.16 22.06
CA ASN A 45 4.16 9.24 22.79
C ASN A 45 3.64 10.59 22.27
N PRO A 46 2.39 10.97 22.60
CA PRO A 46 1.77 12.21 22.13
C PRO A 46 2.45 13.42 22.79
N SER A 47 3.50 13.93 22.16
CA SER A 47 4.11 15.21 22.52
C SER A 47 4.62 15.92 21.27
N LEU A 48 4.62 17.26 21.28
CA LEU A 48 5.11 18.06 20.15
C LEU A 48 6.58 17.76 19.85
N THR A 49 7.43 17.70 20.89
CA THR A 49 8.87 17.50 20.74
C THR A 49 9.22 16.10 20.21
N SER A 50 8.59 15.05 20.75
CA SER A 50 8.78 13.66 20.27
C SER A 50 8.31 13.51 18.82
N SER A 51 7.15 14.09 18.51
CA SER A 51 6.54 14.03 17.18
C SER A 51 7.37 14.75 16.14
N LEU A 52 7.91 15.94 16.45
CA LEU A 52 8.81 16.65 15.54
C LEU A 52 10.10 15.87 15.31
N LYS A 53 10.68 15.29 16.36
CA LYS A 53 11.90 14.48 16.22
C LYS A 53 11.64 13.25 15.33
N PHE A 54 10.47 12.64 15.44
CA PHE A 54 10.04 11.52 14.59
C PHE A 54 9.83 11.95 13.13
N LEU A 55 9.02 12.99 12.89
CA LEU A 55 8.72 13.50 11.54
C LEU A 55 9.96 14.04 10.81
N ARG A 56 10.99 14.49 11.54
CA ARG A 56 12.29 14.85 10.95
C ARG A 56 13.07 13.64 10.43
N LYS A 57 12.93 12.48 11.07
CA LYS A 57 13.61 11.23 10.67
C LYS A 57 12.82 10.40 9.67
N THR A 58 11.50 10.51 9.70
CA THR A 58 10.59 9.64 8.94
C THR A 58 9.87 10.45 7.88
N GLU A 59 10.44 10.47 6.66
CA GLU A 59 9.97 11.29 5.55
C GLU A 59 8.55 10.94 5.10
N TRP A 60 8.23 9.65 4.89
CA TRP A 60 6.88 9.23 4.51
C TRP A 60 5.81 9.69 5.50
N ALA A 61 6.14 9.76 6.80
CA ALA A 61 5.21 10.20 7.84
C ALA A 61 5.00 11.72 7.79
N ARG A 62 6.07 12.47 7.49
CA ARG A 62 6.00 13.91 7.24
C ARG A 62 5.13 14.22 6.03
N GLU A 63 5.36 13.53 4.92
CA GLU A 63 4.55 13.71 3.71
C GLU A 63 3.08 13.37 3.99
N LYS A 64 2.80 12.29 4.73
CA LYS A 64 1.44 11.93 5.10
C LYS A 64 0.74 13.03 5.93
N LEU A 65 1.47 13.63 6.87
CA LEU A 65 0.96 14.75 7.67
C LEU A 65 0.73 16.00 6.81
N GLU A 66 1.61 16.28 5.85
CA GLU A 66 1.48 17.40 4.91
C GLU A 66 0.29 17.22 3.96
N ARG A 67 0.04 15.99 3.47
CA ARG A 67 -1.17 15.65 2.71
C ARG A 67 -2.43 15.94 3.54
N PHE A 68 -2.45 15.47 4.79
CA PHE A 68 -3.56 15.73 5.71
C PHE A 68 -3.77 17.24 5.94
N TYR A 69 -2.69 18.01 6.08
CA TYR A 69 -2.78 19.46 6.21
C TYR A 69 -3.42 20.14 4.99
N LEU A 70 -3.06 19.71 3.78
CA LEU A 70 -3.61 20.28 2.55
C LEU A 70 -5.09 19.96 2.36
N TYR A 71 -5.48 18.69 2.50
CA TYR A 71 -6.80 18.21 2.07
C TYR A 71 -7.81 18.13 3.19
N ASP A 72 -7.42 17.79 4.42
CA ASP A 72 -8.36 17.74 5.55
C ASP A 72 -8.41 19.10 6.26
N TYR A 73 -7.26 19.74 6.51
CA TYR A 73 -7.22 21.01 7.25
C TYR A 73 -7.45 22.25 6.37
N LYS A 74 -6.78 22.38 5.22
CA LYS A 74 -7.04 23.48 4.27
C LYS A 74 -8.17 23.19 3.30
N ASN A 75 -8.63 21.94 3.23
CA ASN A 75 -9.79 21.51 2.45
C ASN A 75 -9.69 22.00 0.98
N LEU A 76 -8.48 21.84 0.43
CA LEU A 76 -8.14 22.08 -0.96
C LEU A 76 -8.69 20.94 -1.83
N PRO A 77 -8.94 21.20 -3.13
CA PRO A 77 -9.30 20.12 -4.05
C PRO A 77 -8.20 19.05 -4.07
N GLU A 78 -8.62 17.78 -4.09
CA GLU A 78 -7.70 16.66 -4.20
C GLU A 78 -6.95 16.72 -5.54
N PRO A 79 -5.66 16.34 -5.57
CA PRO A 79 -4.87 16.34 -6.78
C PRO A 79 -5.27 15.14 -7.64
N GLY A 80 -4.94 15.18 -8.94
CA GLY A 80 -5.05 13.98 -9.78
C GLY A 80 -4.10 12.87 -9.32
N ASP A 81 -4.33 11.64 -9.79
CA ASP A 81 -3.54 10.45 -9.42
C ASP A 81 -2.04 10.64 -9.70
N ASP A 82 -1.70 11.16 -10.89
CA ASP A 82 -0.31 11.42 -11.31
C ASP A 82 0.41 12.39 -10.35
N GLU A 83 -0.30 13.40 -9.86
CA GLU A 83 0.26 14.40 -8.94
C GLU A 83 0.28 13.88 -7.49
N PHE A 84 -0.55 12.89 -7.16
CA PHE A 84 -0.55 12.24 -5.85
C PHE A 84 0.72 11.42 -5.58
N GLU A 85 1.38 10.92 -6.63
CA GLU A 85 2.68 10.27 -6.52
C GLU A 85 3.79 11.26 -6.12
N ILE A 86 3.65 12.52 -6.54
CA ILE A 86 4.60 13.59 -6.23
C ILE A 86 4.49 13.98 -4.74
N PRO A 87 5.62 14.24 -4.04
CA PRO A 87 5.59 14.71 -2.66
C PRO A 87 4.80 16.01 -2.48
N PRO A 88 4.11 16.22 -1.36
CA PRO A 88 3.17 17.34 -1.17
C PRO A 88 3.79 18.73 -1.36
N ARG A 89 5.06 18.91 -0.97
CA ARG A 89 5.81 20.17 -1.14
C ARG A 89 6.21 20.48 -2.59
N LYS A 90 6.17 19.48 -3.48
CA LYS A 90 6.57 19.60 -4.89
C LYS A 90 5.37 19.72 -5.85
N ARG A 91 4.15 19.64 -5.32
CA ARG A 91 2.90 19.76 -6.08
C ARG A 91 2.63 21.21 -6.49
N VAL A 92 2.01 21.37 -7.66
CA VAL A 92 1.61 22.66 -8.22
C VAL A 92 0.13 22.87 -7.90
N VAL A 93 -0.14 23.67 -6.87
CA VAL A 93 -1.53 24.03 -6.51
C VAL A 93 -2.03 25.09 -7.48
N THR A 94 -3.18 24.84 -8.12
CA THR A 94 -3.80 25.80 -9.06
C THR A 94 -4.17 27.11 -8.36
N LEU A 95 -3.83 28.24 -8.98
CA LEU A 95 -3.96 29.61 -8.45
C LEU A 95 -5.37 30.02 -7.97
N ASN A 96 -6.43 29.36 -8.46
CA ASN A 96 -7.81 29.72 -8.15
C ASN A 96 -8.40 28.97 -6.93
N SER A 97 -7.64 28.03 -6.37
CA SER A 97 -8.09 27.18 -5.26
C SER A 97 -7.87 27.88 -3.91
N LYS A 98 -8.92 28.43 -3.32
CA LYS A 98 -8.85 29.07 -1.99
C LYS A 98 -9.00 28.01 -0.89
N PRO A 99 -8.24 28.11 0.22
CA PRO A 99 -8.43 27.22 1.36
C PRO A 99 -9.84 27.41 1.94
N LYS A 100 -10.49 26.30 2.28
CA LYS A 100 -11.80 26.29 2.91
C LYS A 100 -11.65 26.07 4.43
N LYS A 101 -12.79 26.06 5.13
CA LYS A 101 -12.81 25.69 6.55
C LYS A 101 -12.30 24.26 6.74
N PRO A 102 -11.57 23.99 7.83
CA PRO A 102 -11.06 22.66 8.13
C PRO A 102 -12.20 21.65 8.23
N LYS A 103 -11.96 20.46 7.71
CA LYS A 103 -12.89 19.35 7.75
C LYS A 103 -13.12 18.94 9.20
N VAL A 104 -14.38 18.78 9.59
CA VAL A 104 -14.73 18.27 10.92
C VAL A 104 -14.48 16.78 10.91
N LEU A 105 -13.56 16.32 11.76
CA LEU A 105 -13.19 14.92 11.90
C LEU A 105 -13.66 14.45 13.27
N VAL A 106 -14.26 13.26 13.31
CA VAL A 106 -14.79 12.67 14.54
C VAL A 106 -13.98 11.41 14.85
N ARG A 107 -13.65 11.25 16.12
CA ARG A 107 -12.95 10.06 16.62
C ARG A 107 -13.78 8.79 16.34
N GLY A 108 -13.14 7.77 15.79
CA GLY A 108 -13.75 6.47 15.48
C GLY A 108 -14.39 6.36 14.08
N GLU A 109 -14.51 7.46 13.34
CA GLU A 109 -15.09 7.46 11.97
C GLU A 109 -14.04 7.31 10.87
N ALA A 110 -12.75 7.20 11.23
CA ALA A 110 -11.68 7.06 10.25
C ALA A 110 -11.83 5.77 9.44
N ILE A 111 -11.71 5.88 8.11
CA ILE A 111 -11.83 4.75 7.18
C ILE A 111 -10.69 3.75 7.45
N ILE A 112 -11.08 2.54 7.86
CA ILE A 112 -10.15 1.44 8.06
C ILE A 112 -9.73 0.91 6.68
N PRO A 113 -8.43 0.78 6.39
CA PRO A 113 -7.98 0.21 5.12
C PRO A 113 -8.53 -1.21 5.00
N LEU A 114 -9.10 -1.53 3.83
CA LEU A 114 -9.58 -2.89 3.58
C LEU A 114 -8.41 -3.87 3.75
N SER A 115 -8.61 -4.88 4.61
CA SER A 115 -7.61 -5.91 4.83
C SER A 115 -7.42 -6.75 3.57
N LYS A 116 -6.23 -7.30 3.37
CA LYS A 116 -5.92 -8.15 2.21
C LYS A 116 -6.78 -9.42 2.14
N ASP A 117 -7.30 -9.87 3.28
CA ASP A 117 -8.19 -11.02 3.35
C ASP A 117 -9.62 -10.66 2.89
N SER A 118 -10.06 -9.43 3.13
CA SER A 118 -11.34 -8.91 2.61
C SER A 118 -11.41 -8.82 1.09
N PHE A 119 -10.27 -8.86 0.37
CA PHE A 119 -10.22 -8.84 -1.09
C PHE A 119 -10.41 -10.23 -1.73
N LYS A 120 -10.27 -11.32 -0.98
CA LYS A 120 -10.28 -12.70 -1.53
C LYS A 120 -11.68 -13.28 -1.75
N GLU A 121 -12.73 -12.60 -1.33
CA GLU A 121 -14.08 -13.17 -1.21
C GLU A 121 -14.84 -13.30 -2.55
N THR A 122 -14.52 -12.53 -3.60
CA THR A 122 -15.44 -12.40 -4.76
C THR A 122 -15.07 -13.21 -6.01
N HIS A 123 -13.87 -13.79 -6.09
CA HIS A 123 -13.45 -14.56 -7.27
C HIS A 123 -12.75 -15.89 -6.97
N ARG A 124 -12.80 -16.37 -5.72
CA ARG A 124 -12.17 -17.64 -5.31
C ARG A 124 -13.18 -18.70 -4.86
N SER A 125 -14.23 -18.91 -5.64
CA SER A 125 -14.97 -20.18 -5.58
C SER A 125 -14.09 -21.25 -6.22
N LYS A 126 -13.24 -21.88 -5.43
CA LYS A 126 -12.46 -23.06 -5.85
C LYS A 126 -13.47 -24.14 -6.25
N PRO A 127 -13.45 -24.69 -7.49
CA PRO A 127 -14.43 -25.70 -7.88
C PRO A 127 -14.28 -26.91 -6.95
N GLU A 128 -15.40 -27.31 -6.37
CA GLU A 128 -15.51 -28.44 -5.46
C GLU A 128 -15.10 -29.72 -6.19
N HIS A 129 -13.83 -30.15 -6.04
CA HIS A 129 -13.39 -31.42 -6.58
C HIS A 129 -14.00 -32.52 -5.73
N LYS A 130 -15.13 -33.10 -6.19
CA LYS A 130 -15.78 -34.25 -5.55
C LYS A 130 -14.72 -35.33 -5.32
N LYS A 131 -14.56 -35.71 -4.05
CA LYS A 131 -13.63 -36.76 -3.61
C LYS A 131 -14.15 -38.09 -4.19
N ALA A 132 -13.42 -38.67 -5.14
CA ALA A 132 -13.77 -39.98 -5.69
C ALA A 132 -13.73 -41.04 -4.58
N TYR A 133 -14.82 -41.79 -4.50
CA TYR A 133 -15.01 -42.98 -3.65
C TYR A 133 -13.82 -43.94 -3.78
N LYS A 134 -13.19 -44.31 -2.65
CA LYS A 134 -12.20 -45.39 -2.60
C LYS A 134 -12.90 -46.67 -2.14
N PRO A 135 -12.84 -47.80 -2.88
CA PRO A 135 -13.21 -49.08 -2.32
C PRO A 135 -12.03 -49.67 -1.55
N GLU A 136 -12.34 -50.12 -0.34
CA GLU A 136 -11.53 -50.96 0.53
C GLU A 136 -10.99 -52.19 -0.24
N HIS A 137 -9.67 -52.35 -0.31
CA HIS A 137 -9.04 -53.62 -0.63
C HIS A 137 -7.85 -53.82 0.30
N SER A 138 -7.99 -54.83 1.14
CA SER A 138 -6.96 -55.39 1.99
C SER A 138 -5.76 -55.88 1.18
N ARG A 139 -4.53 -55.66 1.72
CA ARG A 139 -3.41 -56.64 1.70
C ARG A 139 -2.15 -56.10 2.39
N SER A 140 -1.93 -56.63 3.59
CA SER A 140 -0.67 -57.10 4.21
C SER A 140 0.69 -56.54 3.75
N ASN A 141 1.46 -56.12 4.76
CA ASN A 141 2.92 -56.06 4.84
C ASN A 141 3.65 -57.17 4.05
N SER A 142 4.69 -56.79 3.30
CA SER A 142 5.94 -57.56 3.24
C SER A 142 7.11 -56.71 2.77
N SER A 143 8.27 -57.16 3.21
CA SER A 143 9.62 -56.61 3.27
C SER A 143 10.35 -56.31 1.95
N ASN A 144 11.34 -55.42 2.07
CA ASN A 144 12.67 -55.37 1.44
C ASN A 144 12.91 -56.23 0.18
N ALA A 145 13.36 -55.58 -0.90
CA ALA A 145 14.40 -56.11 -1.77
C ALA A 145 15.07 -54.98 -2.55
N SER A 146 16.35 -54.78 -2.26
CA SER A 146 17.33 -54.17 -3.15
C SER A 146 17.38 -54.90 -4.49
N THR A 147 17.54 -54.19 -5.61
CA THR A 147 18.35 -54.64 -6.75
C THR A 147 18.71 -53.44 -7.62
N SER A 148 20.02 -53.31 -7.87
CA SER A 148 20.67 -52.44 -8.83
C SER A 148 20.28 -52.77 -10.28
N GLY A 149 20.20 -51.77 -11.15
CA GLY A 149 20.05 -51.99 -12.58
C GLY A 149 20.10 -50.67 -13.35
N ASN A 150 21.28 -50.36 -13.88
CA ASN A 150 21.45 -49.44 -15.00
C ASN A 150 20.63 -49.95 -16.19
N ASP A 151 20.04 -49.08 -17.01
CA ASP A 151 20.11 -49.24 -18.46
C ASP A 151 19.60 -48.02 -19.24
N GLU A 152 20.12 -47.96 -20.45
CA GLU A 152 20.24 -46.83 -21.36
C GLU A 152 18.94 -46.37 -22.06
N ARG A 153 18.96 -45.09 -22.47
CA ARG A 153 18.51 -44.52 -23.76
C ARG A 153 17.30 -45.18 -24.47
N SER A 154 16.25 -44.40 -24.71
CA SER A 154 15.77 -44.23 -26.09
C SER A 154 14.86 -43.03 -26.26
N ALA A 155 15.15 -42.25 -27.30
CA ALA A 155 14.33 -41.17 -27.79
C ALA A 155 13.04 -41.72 -28.43
N LYS A 156 11.90 -41.08 -28.16
CA LYS A 156 10.78 -41.07 -29.09
C LYS A 156 10.14 -39.70 -29.16
N SER A 157 10.35 -39.08 -30.32
CA SER A 157 9.60 -37.96 -30.87
C SER A 157 8.09 -38.18 -30.72
N SER A 158 7.40 -37.23 -30.09
CA SER A 158 6.02 -36.91 -30.43
C SER A 158 5.88 -35.39 -30.46
N SER A 159 5.88 -34.87 -31.69
CA SER A 159 5.45 -33.53 -32.03
C SER A 159 4.03 -33.31 -31.50
N ASN A 160 3.90 -32.57 -30.41
CA ASN A 160 2.60 -32.07 -29.96
C ASN A 160 2.60 -30.55 -30.15
N GLU A 161 2.22 -30.14 -31.35
CA GLU A 161 1.95 -28.76 -31.73
C GLU A 161 0.67 -28.32 -31.00
N ASN A 162 0.82 -27.82 -29.77
CA ASN A 162 -0.13 -26.97 -29.06
C ASN A 162 0.52 -26.53 -27.74
N LYS A 163 1.58 -25.71 -27.80
CA LYS A 163 2.08 -24.99 -26.62
C LYS A 163 1.45 -23.60 -26.58
N PRO A 164 0.90 -23.17 -25.43
CA PRO A 164 0.44 -21.81 -25.25
C PRO A 164 1.62 -20.83 -25.36
N PHE A 165 1.37 -19.67 -25.98
CA PHE A 165 2.36 -18.61 -26.18
C PHE A 165 2.98 -18.16 -24.85
N ASP A 166 4.28 -18.40 -24.68
CA ASP A 166 5.07 -17.93 -23.53
C ASP A 166 5.87 -16.68 -23.94
N PRO A 167 5.51 -15.47 -23.44
CA PRO A 167 6.16 -14.22 -23.82
C PRO A 167 7.60 -14.09 -23.32
N TYR A 168 8.10 -15.03 -22.50
CA TYR A 168 9.46 -15.00 -21.95
C TYR A 168 10.38 -16.10 -22.52
N ALA A 169 9.94 -16.84 -23.55
CA ALA A 169 10.72 -17.91 -24.15
C ALA A 169 12.08 -17.43 -24.74
N ASP A 170 12.15 -16.17 -25.20
CA ASP A 170 13.34 -15.56 -25.81
C ASP A 170 14.13 -14.62 -24.87
N ALA A 171 13.90 -14.69 -23.55
CA ALA A 171 14.65 -13.84 -22.62
C ALA A 171 16.16 -14.24 -22.60
N PRO A 172 17.09 -13.30 -22.78
CA PRO A 172 18.52 -13.59 -22.75
C PRO A 172 18.93 -14.10 -21.35
N ARG A 173 19.69 -15.21 -21.32
CA ARG A 173 20.30 -15.76 -20.11
C ARG A 173 21.52 -14.96 -19.67
#